data_AF-A0ABD8ARZ7-F1
#
_entry.id   AF-A0ABD8ARZ7-F1
#
_cell.length_a   1.000
_cell.length_b   1.000
_cell.length_c   1.000
_cell.angle_alpha   90.00
_cell.angle_beta   90.00
_cell.angle_gamma   90.00
#
_symmetry.space_group_name_H-M   'P 1'
#
loop_
_entity.id
_entity.type
_entity.pdbx_description
1 polymer ?
#
loop_
_entity_poly.entity_id
_entity_poly.type
_entity_poly.pdbx_seq_one_letter_code
_entity_poly.pdbx_strand_id
1 'polypeptide(L)'
;MSGAEKAAVIAQLDQLPNAILPPHLPHEATVVLDVTRASSIRIFMKEYEKLSGIGFADIEPWIKLVAVRKLIADAISEAEKTILVDEIRRRLHTPLS
;
A
#
# COMPACT_ATOMS: atom_id res chain seq x y z
N MET A 1 15.39 -13.30 2.55
CA MET A 1 14.84 -12.27 1.64
C MET A 1 15.55 -10.94 1.89
N SER A 2 16.00 -10.29 0.83
CA SER A 2 16.70 -9.00 0.86
C SER A 2 15.76 -7.84 1.20
N GLY A 3 16.31 -6.71 1.63
CA GLY A 3 15.53 -5.48 1.86
C GLY A 3 14.81 -4.96 0.61
N ALA A 4 15.36 -5.22 -0.57
CA ALA A 4 14.75 -4.84 -1.85
C ALA A 4 13.47 -5.64 -2.15
N GLU A 5 13.49 -6.95 -1.87
CA GLU A 5 12.32 -7.82 -2.02
C GLU A 5 11.20 -7.45 -1.04
N LYS A 6 11.54 -7.07 0.21
CA LYS A 6 10.56 -6.52 1.17
C LYS A 6 9.92 -5.23 0.63
N ALA A 7 10.73 -4.32 0.11
CA ALA A 7 10.24 -3.06 -0.46
C ALA A 7 9.33 -3.26 -1.69
N ALA A 8 9.61 -4.26 -2.54
CA ALA A 8 8.79 -4.57 -3.71
C ALA A 8 7.40 -5.11 -3.33
N VAL A 9 7.35 -6.03 -2.35
CA VAL A 9 6.09 -6.58 -1.82
C VAL A 9 5.24 -5.48 -1.20
N ILE A 10 5.87 -4.58 -0.46
CA ILE A 10 5.17 -3.45 0.17
C ILE A 10 4.71 -2.43 -0.86
N ALA A 11 5.48 -2.16 -1.91
CA ALA A 11 5.05 -1.28 -2.99
C ALA A 11 3.80 -1.81 -3.71
N GLN A 12 3.68 -3.13 -3.86
CA GLN A 12 2.46 -3.76 -4.38
C GLN A 12 1.29 -3.61 -3.40
N LEU A 13 1.56 -3.77 -2.10
CA LEU A 13 0.56 -3.63 -1.05
C LEU A 13 0.13 -2.18 -0.77
N ASP A 14 0.96 -1.18 -1.06
CA ASP A 14 0.69 0.26 -0.84
C ASP A 14 0.00 0.93 -2.05
N GLN A 15 0.08 0.32 -3.24
CA GLN A 15 -0.76 0.71 -4.37
C GLN A 15 -2.24 0.44 -4.11
N LEU A 16 -2.57 -0.69 -3.49
CA LEU A 16 -3.95 -1.08 -3.24
C LEU A 16 -4.73 -0.13 -2.30
N PRO A 17 -4.25 0.30 -1.12
CA PRO A 17 -4.97 1.16 -0.19
C PRO A 17 -5.15 2.61 -0.66
N ASN A 18 -4.27 3.12 -1.54
CA ASN A 18 -4.23 4.53 -1.95
C ASN A 18 -4.40 4.76 -3.47
N ALA A 19 -4.68 3.73 -4.27
CA ALA A 19 -4.88 3.89 -5.70
C ALA A 19 -6.15 4.69 -5.98
N ILE A 20 -6.00 5.76 -6.77
CA ILE A 20 -7.10 6.46 -7.42
C ILE A 20 -7.15 5.98 -8.87
N LEU A 21 -8.29 5.44 -9.29
CA LEU A 21 -8.48 5.06 -10.68
C LEU A 21 -8.54 6.32 -11.57
N PRO A 22 -7.99 6.25 -12.79
CA PRO A 22 -8.13 7.34 -13.75
C PRO A 22 -9.59 7.77 -13.95
N PRO A 23 -9.87 9.07 -14.09
CA PRO A 23 -11.24 9.60 -14.10
C PRO A 23 -12.06 9.21 -15.34
N HIS A 24 -11.42 8.66 -16.38
CA HIS A 24 -12.09 8.15 -17.57
C HIS A 24 -12.66 6.73 -17.39
N LEU A 25 -12.38 6.07 -16.26
CA LEU A 25 -12.93 4.77 -15.95
C LEU A 25 -14.35 4.89 -15.35
N PRO A 26 -15.23 3.90 -15.58
CA PRO A 26 -16.57 3.89 -15.01
C PRO A 26 -16.54 3.92 -13.47
N HIS A 27 -17.52 4.58 -12.87
CA HIS A 27 -17.63 4.68 -11.41
C HIS A 27 -17.72 3.31 -10.74
N GLU A 28 -18.36 2.35 -11.42
CA GLU A 28 -18.50 0.96 -10.98
C GLU A 28 -17.14 0.30 -10.76
N ALA A 29 -16.11 0.67 -11.54
CA ALA A 29 -14.76 0.15 -11.34
C ALA A 29 -14.14 0.63 -10.03
N THR A 30 -14.38 1.89 -9.65
CA THR A 30 -13.95 2.44 -8.35
C THR A 30 -14.66 1.74 -7.20
N VAL A 31 -15.97 1.53 -7.32
CA VAL A 31 -16.76 0.81 -6.31
C VAL A 31 -16.23 -0.62 -6.13
N VAL A 32 -16.01 -1.36 -7.22
CA VAL A 32 -15.47 -2.72 -7.15
C VAL A 32 -14.07 -2.73 -6.54
N LEU A 33 -13.21 -1.78 -6.92
CA LEU A 33 -11.88 -1.66 -6.34
C LEU A 33 -11.99 -1.45 -4.83
N ASP A 34 -12.77 -0.47 -4.36
CA ASP A 34 -12.86 -0.11 -2.95
C ASP A 34 -13.42 -1.25 -2.08
N VAL A 35 -14.42 -1.97 -2.57
CA VAL A 35 -15.03 -3.10 -1.85
C VAL A 35 -14.10 -4.32 -1.79
N THR A 36 -13.32 -4.59 -2.84
CA THR A 36 -12.47 -5.79 -2.92
C THR A 36 -11.06 -5.58 -2.37
N ARG A 37 -10.59 -4.34 -2.30
CA ARG A 37 -9.24 -3.93 -1.89
C ARG A 37 -8.75 -4.63 -0.62
N ALA A 38 -9.51 -4.51 0.46
CA ALA A 38 -9.11 -5.07 1.75
C ALA A 38 -9.04 -6.61 1.73
N SER A 39 -9.98 -7.28 1.04
CA SER A 39 -9.93 -8.75 0.88
C SER A 39 -8.76 -9.20 0.02
N SER A 40 -8.46 -8.49 -1.07
CA SER A 40 -7.35 -8.81 -1.96
C SER A 40 -6.00 -8.71 -1.23
N ILE A 41 -5.79 -7.65 -0.45
CA ILE A 41 -4.59 -7.50 0.39
C ILE A 41 -4.47 -8.65 1.39
N ARG A 42 -5.56 -9.02 2.08
CA ARG A 42 -5.54 -10.12 3.04
C ARG A 42 -5.20 -11.47 2.40
N ILE A 43 -5.80 -11.77 1.24
CA ILE A 43 -5.55 -13.02 0.51
C ILE A 43 -4.09 -13.08 0.07
N PHE A 44 -3.57 -11.98 -0.49
CA PHE A 44 -2.17 -11.87 -0.87
C PHE A 44 -1.25 -12.10 0.33
N MET A 45 -1.47 -11.40 1.44
CA MET A 45 -0.63 -11.54 2.64
C MET A 45 -0.64 -12.95 3.20
N LYS A 46 -1.80 -13.61 3.21
CA LYS A 46 -1.92 -14.99 3.68
C LYS A 46 -1.08 -15.96 2.84
N GLU A 47 -1.17 -15.87 1.52
CA GLU A 47 -0.40 -16.76 0.65
C GLU A 47 1.09 -16.40 0.66
N TYR A 48 1.40 -15.10 0.71
CA TYR A 48 2.77 -14.62 0.81
C TYR A 48 3.46 -15.11 2.09
N GLU A 49 2.80 -15.00 3.24
CA GLU A 49 3.32 -15.48 4.52
C GLU A 49 3.51 -17.00 4.50
N LYS A 50 2.55 -17.75 3.96
CA LYS A 50 2.65 -19.20 3.80
C LYS A 50 3.86 -19.63 2.95
N LEU A 51 4.17 -18.90 1.88
CA LEU A 51 5.25 -19.25 0.95
C LEU A 51 6.62 -18.73 1.41
N SER A 52 6.67 -17.59 2.09
CA SER A 52 7.93 -16.91 2.44
C SER A 52 8.29 -16.98 3.92
N GLY A 53 7.33 -17.31 4.79
CA GLY A 53 7.46 -17.21 6.24
C GLY A 53 7.44 -15.77 6.78
N ILE A 54 7.16 -14.77 5.92
CA ILE A 54 7.21 -13.34 6.26
C ILE A 54 5.79 -12.85 6.45
N GLY A 55 5.44 -12.49 7.68
CA GLY A 55 4.12 -12.02 8.06
C GLY A 55 3.96 -10.51 7.89
N PHE A 56 2.75 -10.03 8.20
CA PHE A 56 2.46 -8.59 8.16
C PHE A 56 3.37 -7.77 9.08
N ALA A 57 3.67 -8.28 10.29
CA ALA A 57 4.54 -7.62 11.25
C ALA A 57 5.99 -7.41 10.72
N ASP A 58 6.47 -8.29 9.84
CA ASP A 58 7.80 -8.18 9.26
C ASP A 58 7.91 -7.10 8.18
N ILE A 59 6.79 -6.74 7.57
CA ILE A 59 6.69 -5.76 6.48
C ILE A 59 6.16 -4.41 6.97
N GLU A 60 5.38 -4.37 8.05
CA GLU A 60 4.76 -3.16 8.58
C GLU A 60 5.76 -2.01 8.82
N PRO A 61 6.95 -2.23 9.43
CA PRO A 61 7.93 -1.16 9.65
C PRO A 61 8.41 -0.48 8.37
N TRP A 62 8.33 -1.18 7.24
CA TRP A 62 8.80 -0.71 5.94
C TRP A 62 7.71 0.03 5.14
N ILE A 63 6.43 -0.09 5.52
CA ILE A 63 5.30 0.59 4.84
C ILE A 63 5.53 2.10 4.81
N LYS A 64 5.95 2.68 5.93
CA LYS A 64 6.26 4.11 6.02
C LYS A 64 7.34 4.55 5.04
N LEU A 65 8.42 3.77 4.90
CA LEU A 65 9.51 4.09 3.98
C LEU A 65 9.06 4.03 2.52
N VAL A 66 8.24 3.04 2.16
CA VAL A 66 7.69 2.90 0.81
C VAL A 66 6.72 4.02 0.50
N ALA A 67 5.83 4.38 1.43
CA ALA A 67 4.92 5.51 1.28
C ALA A 67 5.67 6.83 1.03
N VAL A 68 6.75 7.10 1.79
CA VAL A 68 7.60 8.27 1.56
C VAL A 68 8.27 8.23 0.18
N ARG A 69 8.76 7.06 -0.27
CA ARG A 69 9.34 6.93 -1.62
C ARG A 69 8.31 7.18 -2.72
N LYS A 70 7.07 6.73 -2.54
CA LYS A 70 5.97 6.97 -3.48
C LYS A 70 5.64 8.46 -3.58
N LEU A 71 5.74 9.22 -2.49
CA LEU A 71 5.54 10.67 -2.49
C LEU A 71 6.54 11.42 -3.39
N ILE A 72 7.77 10.90 -3.49
CA ILE A 72 8.87 11.50 -4.29
C ILE A 72 8.78 11.08 -5.77
N ALA A 73 7.92 10.11 -6.12
CA ALA A 73 7.76 9.67 -7.50
C ALA A 73 6.91 10.65 -8.32
N ASP A 74 7.36 11.00 -9.53
CA ASP A 74 6.64 11.88 -10.45
C ASP A 74 5.35 11.27 -11.03
N ALA A 75 5.04 10.01 -10.69
CA ALA A 75 3.98 9.21 -11.29
C ALA A 75 2.64 9.23 -10.54
N ILE A 76 2.48 10.04 -9.48
CA ILE A 76 1.24 10.10 -8.69
C ILE A 76 0.58 11.48 -8.79
N SER A 77 -0.75 11.48 -8.81
CA SER A 77 -1.56 12.71 -8.88
C SER A 77 -1.50 13.51 -7.57
N GLU A 78 -1.80 14.82 -7.61
CA GLU A 78 -1.85 15.67 -6.40
C GLU A 78 -2.89 15.20 -5.37
N ALA A 79 -4.01 14.62 -5.84
CA ALA A 79 -5.01 14.02 -4.98
C ALA A 79 -4.45 12.79 -4.23
N GLU A 80 -3.74 11.90 -4.94
CA GLU A 80 -3.06 10.76 -4.33
C GLU A 80 -1.96 11.20 -3.36
N LYS A 81 -1.21 12.27 -3.68
CA LYS A 81 -0.20 12.84 -2.77
C LYS A 81 -0.80 13.28 -1.45
N THR A 82 -1.96 13.93 -1.47
CA THR A 82 -2.63 14.40 -0.24
C THR A 82 -3.03 13.23 0.65
N ILE A 83 -3.68 12.20 0.09
CA ILE A 83 -4.06 10.98 0.81
C ILE A 83 -2.83 10.29 1.40
N LEU A 84 -1.75 10.20 0.61
CA LEU A 84 -0.51 9.54 1.02
C LEU A 84 0.20 10.30 2.16
N VAL A 85 0.20 11.63 2.13
CA VAL A 85 0.75 12.47 3.21
C VAL A 85 0.00 12.24 4.52
N ASP A 86 -1.32 12.17 4.48
CA ASP A 86 -2.13 11.92 5.68
C ASP A 86 -1.88 10.52 6.25
N GLU A 87 -1.70 9.52 5.38
CA GLU A 87 -1.32 8.16 5.80
C GLU A 87 0.07 8.11 6.43
N ILE A 88 1.06 8.79 5.84
CA ILE A 88 2.42 8.89 6.39
C ILE A 88 2.38 9.55 7.78
N ARG A 89 1.62 10.64 7.94
CA ARG A 89 1.43 11.31 9.23
C ARG A 89 0.78 10.39 10.26
N ARG A 90 -0.31 9.71 9.89
CA ARG A 90 -1.00 8.73 10.76
C ARG A 90 -0.01 7.70 11.31
N ARG A 91 0.85 7.14 10.44
CA ARG A 91 1.85 6.14 10.81
C ARG A 91 3.06 6.69 11.56
N LEU A 92 3.39 7.96 11.39
CA LEU A 92 4.42 8.66 12.18
C LEU A 92 4.00 8.84 13.64
N HIS A 93 2.70 9.06 13.87
CA HIS A 93 2.15 9.33 15.20
C HIS A 93 1.58 8.09 15.90
N THR A 94 1.50 6.95 15.21
CA THR A 94 1.12 5.67 15.81
C THR A 94 2.38 4.98 16.34
N PRO A 95 2.48 4.65 17.65
CA PRO A 95 3.62 3.91 18.19
C PRO A 95 3.73 2.54 17.50
N LEU A 96 4.95 2.15 17.13
CA LEU A 96 5.23 0.77 16.72
C LEU A 96 4.90 -0.12 17.92
N SER A 97 3.83 -0.92 17.79
CA SER A 97 3.36 -1.86 18.82
C SER A 97 4.06 -3.19 18.68
#